data_AF-A0A6J7RMQ8-F1
#
_entry.id   AF-A0A6J7RMQ8-F1
#
_cell.length_a   1.000
_cell.length_b   1.000
_cell.length_c   1.000
_cell.angle_alpha   90.00
_cell.angle_beta   90.00
_cell.angle_gamma   90.00
#
_symmetry.space_group_name_H-M   'P 1'
#
loop_
_entity.id
_entity.type
_entity.pdbx_description
1 polymer ?
#
loop_
_entity_poly.entity_id
_entity_poly.type
_entity_poly.pdbx_seq_one_letter_code
_entity_poly.pdbx_strand_id
1 'polypeptide(L)'
;MLVVFLFASVVMVGLVLDALKGQAALQRLVGGIAAVVLLVPAVLTTSPIALLTEQPSMFGVVDSSCEMIGDQAAVLVVGTLAKMTLPLALRTMCRVPVAGLDTTDPALAATNVRKLRDQLELGGTSLAIVGLDNADLELFAEFSSEQVQQTAPTSNPREYRHTLTSAPDRYQSGEESFFLPREITISVLLLR
;
A
#
# COMPACT_ATOMS: atom_id res chain seq x y z
N MET A 1 -32.49 -6.42 -5.10
CA MET A 1 -33.81 -7.04 -5.35
C MET A 1 -34.31 -6.85 -6.78
N LEU A 2 -34.20 -5.65 -7.38
CA LEU A 2 -34.69 -5.35 -8.73
C LEU A 2 -34.04 -6.20 -9.86
N VAL A 3 -32.75 -6.52 -9.72
CA VAL A 3 -31.97 -7.31 -10.70
C VAL A 3 -32.43 -8.77 -10.77
N VAL A 4 -32.85 -9.36 -9.64
CA VAL A 4 -33.30 -10.76 -9.56
C VAL A 4 -34.68 -10.92 -10.23
N PHE A 5 -35.56 -9.93 -10.07
CA PHE A 5 -36.86 -9.91 -10.75
C PHE A 5 -36.73 -9.74 -12.26
N LEU A 6 -35.76 -8.94 -12.73
CA LEU A 6 -35.43 -8.82 -14.16
C LEU A 6 -34.87 -10.13 -14.74
N PHE A 7 -34.01 -10.83 -14.01
CA PHE A 7 -33.50 -12.14 -14.45
C PHE A 7 -34.60 -13.20 -14.55
N ALA A 8 -35.45 -13.28 -13.54
CA ALA A 8 -36.55 -14.26 -13.52
C ALA A 8 -37.52 -14.01 -14.69
N SER A 9 -37.85 -12.75 -14.98
CA SER A 9 -38.77 -12.40 -16.07
C SER A 9 -38.17 -12.63 -17.46
N VAL A 10 -36.89 -12.32 -17.69
CA VAL A 10 -36.23 -12.58 -18.97
C VAL A 10 -36.10 -14.08 -19.26
N VAL A 11 -35.77 -14.89 -18.25
CA VAL A 11 -35.67 -16.34 -18.38
C VAL A 11 -37.05 -16.98 -18.61
N MET A 12 -38.10 -16.53 -17.90
CA MET A 12 -39.46 -17.05 -18.08
C MET A 12 -40.04 -16.70 -19.45
N VAL A 13 -39.80 -15.49 -19.95
CA VAL A 13 -40.22 -15.08 -21.32
C VAL A 13 -39.45 -15.87 -22.38
N GLY A 14 -38.15 -16.14 -22.15
CA GLY A 14 -37.34 -16.99 -23.02
C GLY A 14 -37.89 -18.42 -23.12
N LEU A 15 -38.21 -19.05 -21.98
CA LEU A 15 -38.76 -20.41 -21.93
C LEU A 15 -40.17 -20.54 -22.55
N VAL A 16 -41.04 -19.56 -22.33
CA VAL A 16 -42.41 -19.56 -22.88
C VAL A 16 -42.41 -19.37 -24.39
N LEU A 17 -41.53 -18.51 -24.92
CA LEU A 17 -41.42 -18.29 -26.37
C LEU A 17 -40.72 -19.46 -27.09
N ASP A 18 -39.80 -20.13 -26.41
CA ASP A 18 -39.09 -21.31 -26.92
C ASP A 18 -40.02 -22.53 -27.05
N ALA A 19 -40.91 -22.71 -26.06
CA ALA A 19 -41.98 -23.71 -26.12
C ALA A 19 -42.98 -23.48 -27.27
N LEU A 20 -43.06 -22.27 -27.83
CA LEU A 20 -44.07 -21.90 -28.82
C LEU A 20 -43.59 -21.94 -30.28
N LYS A 21 -42.29 -21.79 -30.57
CA LYS A 21 -41.85 -21.53 -31.97
C LYS A 21 -40.64 -22.30 -32.48
N GLY A 22 -39.93 -23.10 -31.66
CA GLY A 22 -38.85 -23.95 -32.17
C GLY A 22 -37.80 -23.19 -32.99
N GLN A 23 -37.34 -22.04 -32.49
CA GLN A 23 -36.43 -21.16 -33.22
C GLN A 23 -35.16 -20.91 -32.42
N ALA A 24 -34.11 -21.70 -32.72
CA ALA A 24 -32.76 -21.56 -32.18
C ALA A 24 -32.16 -20.15 -32.36
N ALA A 25 -32.67 -19.36 -33.31
CA ALA A 25 -32.28 -17.96 -33.48
C ALA A 25 -32.71 -17.09 -32.28
N LEU A 26 -33.87 -17.36 -31.68
CA LEU A 26 -34.37 -16.61 -30.53
C LEU A 26 -33.60 -16.99 -29.25
N GLN A 27 -33.29 -18.28 -29.07
CA GLN A 27 -32.43 -18.75 -27.98
C GLN A 27 -31.03 -18.13 -28.02
N ARG A 28 -30.44 -17.98 -29.22
CA ARG A 28 -29.16 -17.29 -29.39
C ARG A 28 -29.23 -15.81 -29.03
N LEU A 29 -30.35 -15.17 -29.34
CA LEU A 29 -30.58 -13.75 -29.03
C LEU A 29 -30.76 -13.54 -27.53
N VAL A 30 -31.55 -14.38 -26.86
CA VAL A 30 -31.74 -14.36 -25.40
C VAL A 30 -30.45 -14.72 -24.67
N GLY A 31 -29.72 -15.75 -25.13
CA GLY A 31 -28.42 -16.12 -24.58
C GLY A 31 -27.38 -15.02 -24.74
N GLY A 32 -27.37 -14.33 -25.89
CA GLY A 32 -26.52 -13.17 -26.14
C GLY A 32 -26.83 -12.01 -25.20
N ILE A 33 -28.12 -11.68 -25.01
CA ILE A 33 -28.55 -10.63 -24.07
C ILE A 33 -28.16 -11.01 -22.63
N ALA A 34 -28.41 -12.25 -22.20
CA ALA A 34 -28.05 -12.72 -20.87
C ALA A 34 -26.54 -12.64 -20.62
N ALA A 35 -25.73 -13.03 -21.61
CA ALA A 35 -24.27 -12.93 -21.53
C ALA A 35 -23.80 -11.47 -21.41
N VAL A 36 -24.38 -10.55 -22.20
CA VAL A 36 -24.07 -9.12 -22.12
C VAL A 36 -24.46 -8.57 -20.74
N VAL A 37 -25.64 -8.89 -20.23
CA VAL A 37 -26.10 -8.43 -18.90
C VAL A 37 -25.20 -8.94 -17.77
N LEU A 38 -24.64 -10.14 -17.89
CA LEU A 38 -23.71 -10.69 -16.90
C LEU A 38 -22.32 -10.07 -16.99
N LEU A 39 -21.83 -9.81 -18.21
CA LEU A 39 -20.47 -9.32 -18.44
C LEU A 39 -20.34 -7.81 -18.26
N VAL A 40 -21.36 -7.03 -18.61
CA VAL A 40 -21.32 -5.57 -18.56
C VAL A 40 -20.96 -5.02 -17.17
N PRO A 41 -21.52 -5.50 -16.04
CA PRO A 41 -21.12 -5.03 -14.71
C PRO A 41 -19.65 -5.32 -14.38
N ALA A 42 -19.14 -6.49 -14.78
CA ALA A 42 -17.75 -6.85 -14.56
C ALA A 42 -16.81 -6.00 -15.42
N VAL A 43 -17.14 -5.78 -16.70
CA VAL A 43 -16.35 -4.93 -17.61
C VAL A 43 -16.38 -3.48 -17.14
N LEU A 44 -17.53 -2.93 -16.78
CA LEU A 44 -17.63 -1.54 -16.32
C LEU A 44 -16.92 -1.29 -14.98
N THR A 45 -16.80 -2.31 -14.12
CA THR A 45 -16.09 -2.18 -12.84
C THR A 45 -14.59 -2.45 -12.97
N THR A 46 -14.15 -3.28 -13.92
CA THR A 46 -12.75 -3.65 -14.10
C THR A 46 -12.02 -2.89 -15.22
N SER A 47 -12.73 -2.36 -16.23
CA SER A 47 -12.12 -1.57 -17.29
C SER A 47 -11.44 -0.29 -16.81
N PRO A 48 -11.93 0.43 -15.78
CA PRO A 48 -11.20 1.57 -15.25
C PRO A 48 -9.85 1.16 -14.69
N ILE A 49 -9.74 -0.06 -14.12
CA ILE A 49 -8.49 -0.62 -13.57
C ILE A 49 -7.51 -0.98 -14.70
N ALA A 50 -8.00 -1.52 -15.82
CA ALA A 50 -7.16 -1.83 -16.97
C ALA A 50 -6.52 -0.58 -17.61
N LEU A 51 -7.12 0.60 -17.39
CA LEU A 51 -6.59 1.90 -17.82
C LEU A 51 -5.66 2.52 -16.77
N LEU A 52 -5.53 1.93 -15.58
CA LEU A 52 -4.56 2.34 -14.57
C LEU A 52 -3.22 1.66 -14.86
N THR A 53 -2.46 2.22 -15.81
CA THR A 53 -1.08 1.80 -16.09
C THR A 53 -0.08 2.38 -15.08
N GLU A 54 -0.50 3.35 -14.28
CA GLU A 54 0.31 4.02 -13.27
C GLU A 54 -0.15 3.61 -11.88
N GLN A 55 0.69 2.82 -11.20
CA GLN A 55 0.64 2.71 -9.76
C GLN A 55 1.46 3.90 -9.22
N PRO A 56 0.82 4.96 -8.66
CA PRO A 56 1.55 6.12 -8.15
C PRO A 56 2.64 5.62 -7.18
N SER A 57 3.88 5.91 -7.53
CA SER A 57 5.05 5.11 -7.15
C SER A 57 5.49 5.43 -5.74
N MET A 58 4.77 4.91 -4.74
CA MET A 58 5.32 4.75 -3.38
C MET A 58 6.66 4.01 -3.40
N PHE A 59 6.89 3.18 -4.43
CA PHE A 59 8.15 2.49 -4.68
C PHE A 59 9.33 3.43 -4.93
N GLY A 60 9.13 4.62 -5.52
CA GLY A 60 10.24 5.55 -5.78
C GLY A 60 10.88 6.08 -4.49
N VAL A 61 10.09 6.24 -3.44
CA VAL A 61 10.58 6.64 -2.11
C VAL A 61 11.41 5.51 -1.50
N VAL A 62 10.94 4.27 -1.60
CA VAL A 62 11.68 3.11 -1.09
C VAL A 62 12.97 2.89 -1.88
N ASP A 63 12.93 2.99 -3.20
CA ASP A 63 14.09 2.84 -4.08
C ASP A 63 15.17 3.90 -3.77
N SER A 64 14.78 5.16 -3.69
CA SER A 64 15.67 6.26 -3.29
C SER A 64 16.24 6.05 -1.88
N SER A 65 15.46 5.51 -0.95
CA SER A 65 15.98 5.17 0.38
C SER A 65 16.99 4.02 0.35
N CYS A 66 16.83 3.04 -0.54
CA CYS A 66 17.80 1.96 -0.71
C CYS A 66 19.16 2.49 -1.22
N GLU A 67 19.15 3.43 -2.16
CA GLU A 67 20.37 4.09 -2.64
C GLU A 67 21.10 4.85 -1.52
N MET A 68 20.35 5.51 -0.62
CA MET A 68 20.92 6.21 0.54
C MET A 68 21.51 5.24 1.58
N ILE A 69 20.84 4.10 1.81
CA ILE A 69 21.26 3.08 2.79
C ILE A 69 22.52 2.36 2.31
N GLY A 70 22.57 2.00 1.02
CA GLY A 70 23.66 1.23 0.43
C GLY A 70 23.59 -0.28 0.72
N ASP A 71 24.40 -1.05 -0.02
CA ASP A 71 24.31 -2.53 -0.05
C ASP A 71 24.90 -3.23 1.20
N GLN A 72 25.68 -2.51 2.01
CA GLN A 72 26.41 -3.07 3.17
C GLN A 72 25.96 -2.43 4.49
N ALA A 73 24.66 -2.28 4.66
CA ALA A 73 24.06 -1.74 5.87
C ALA A 73 23.09 -2.74 6.52
N ALA A 74 22.88 -2.60 7.83
CA ALA A 74 21.69 -3.08 8.52
C ALA A 74 20.78 -1.89 8.83
N VAL A 75 19.47 -2.10 8.86
CA VAL A 75 18.48 -1.04 9.02
C VAL A 75 17.67 -1.22 10.30
N LEU A 76 17.55 -0.16 11.09
CA LEU A 76 16.57 -0.02 12.16
C LEU A 76 15.48 0.97 11.76
N VAL A 77 14.24 0.54 11.81
CA VAL A 77 13.08 1.38 11.54
C VAL A 77 12.50 1.92 12.84
N VAL A 78 12.36 3.23 12.94
CA VAL A 78 11.83 3.97 14.10
C VAL A 78 10.57 4.73 13.72
N GLY A 79 9.75 5.07 14.71
CA GLY A 79 8.44 5.69 14.48
C GLY A 79 7.32 4.65 14.30
N THR A 80 6.17 4.90 14.91
CA THR A 80 5.05 3.94 15.00
C THR A 80 4.54 3.51 13.63
N LEU A 81 4.26 4.48 12.74
CA LEU A 81 3.74 4.20 11.41
C LEU A 81 4.80 3.54 10.52
N ALA A 82 6.04 4.03 10.57
CA ALA A 82 7.16 3.51 9.80
C ALA A 82 7.41 2.03 10.11
N LYS A 83 7.41 1.65 11.39
CA LYS A 83 7.61 0.25 11.83
C LYS A 83 6.53 -0.71 11.32
N MET A 84 5.32 -0.23 11.06
CA MET A 84 4.25 -1.08 10.53
C MET A 84 4.35 -1.27 9.02
N THR A 85 4.92 -0.30 8.30
CA THR A 85 4.84 -0.25 6.83
C THR A 85 6.17 -0.53 6.13
N LEU A 86 7.28 -0.02 6.66
CA LEU A 86 8.58 -0.03 5.97
C LEU A 86 9.40 -1.34 6.11
N PRO A 87 9.39 -2.09 7.23
CA PRO A 87 10.34 -3.20 7.39
C PRO A 87 10.26 -4.27 6.30
N LEU A 88 9.05 -4.59 5.83
CA LEU A 88 8.87 -5.55 4.75
C LEU A 88 9.37 -4.97 3.42
N ALA A 89 9.03 -3.73 3.11
CA ALA A 89 9.42 -3.07 1.86
C ALA A 89 10.94 -2.90 1.74
N LEU A 90 11.59 -2.39 2.79
CA LEU A 90 13.04 -2.19 2.81
C LEU A 90 13.80 -3.52 2.74
N ARG A 91 13.32 -4.56 3.44
CA ARG A 91 13.97 -5.87 3.40
C ARG A 91 13.90 -6.49 2.00
N THR A 92 12.76 -6.37 1.31
CA THR A 92 12.58 -6.98 -0.01
C THR A 92 13.29 -6.19 -1.11
N MET A 93 13.24 -4.85 -1.05
CA MET A 93 13.79 -3.99 -2.10
C MET A 93 15.28 -3.73 -1.91
N CYS A 94 15.71 -3.31 -0.71
CA CYS A 94 17.11 -2.98 -0.45
C CYS A 94 17.97 -4.22 -0.16
N ARG A 95 17.36 -5.39 0.09
CA ARG A 95 18.05 -6.67 0.38
C ARG A 95 19.00 -6.63 1.59
N VAL A 96 18.71 -5.75 2.54
CA VAL A 96 19.47 -5.59 3.79
C VAL A 96 18.72 -6.20 4.98
N PRO A 97 19.41 -6.55 6.08
CA PRO A 97 18.75 -6.87 7.35
C PRO A 97 17.97 -5.65 7.84
N VAL A 98 16.69 -5.84 8.18
CA VAL A 98 15.82 -4.78 8.70
C VAL A 98 15.16 -5.24 10.00
N ALA A 99 15.09 -4.37 11.01
CA ALA A 99 14.31 -4.60 12.22
C ALA A 99 13.60 -3.30 12.66
N GLY A 100 12.47 -3.44 13.36
CA GLY A 100 11.83 -2.29 14.01
C GLY A 100 12.46 -2.06 15.39
N LEU A 101 12.77 -0.81 15.73
CA LEU A 101 13.26 -0.42 17.04
C LEU A 101 12.10 0.12 17.88
N ASP A 102 11.92 -0.39 19.09
CA ASP A 102 11.00 0.24 20.05
C ASP A 102 11.71 1.38 20.78
N THR A 103 11.07 2.55 20.79
CA THR A 103 11.57 3.78 21.41
C THR A 103 10.76 4.18 22.66
N THR A 104 9.92 3.27 23.18
CA THR A 104 9.14 3.49 24.42
C THR A 104 10.03 3.84 25.62
N ASP A 105 11.25 3.28 25.69
CA ASP A 105 12.31 3.70 26.60
C ASP A 105 13.47 4.31 25.78
N PRO A 106 13.56 5.64 25.66
CA PRO A 106 14.55 6.31 24.81
C PRO A 106 16.00 6.04 25.23
N ALA A 107 16.27 5.96 26.53
CA ALA A 107 17.62 5.77 27.05
C ALA A 107 18.12 4.34 26.77
N LEU A 108 17.25 3.36 26.95
CA LEU A 108 17.54 1.97 26.59
C LEU A 108 17.69 1.80 25.08
N ALA A 109 16.81 2.43 24.28
CA ALA A 109 16.88 2.40 22.83
C ALA A 109 18.21 2.96 22.31
N ALA A 110 18.61 4.15 22.77
CA ALA A 110 19.89 4.77 22.43
C ALA A 110 21.10 3.89 22.81
N THR A 111 21.07 3.29 23.99
CA THR A 111 22.15 2.39 24.45
C THR A 111 22.25 1.14 23.56
N ASN A 112 21.11 0.53 23.20
CA ASN A 112 21.06 -0.65 22.34
C ASN A 112 21.52 -0.33 20.92
N VAL A 113 21.13 0.82 20.36
CA VAL A 113 21.58 1.30 19.05
C VAL A 113 23.09 1.47 19.02
N ARG A 114 23.65 2.14 20.05
CA ARG A 114 25.10 2.33 20.16
C ARG A 114 25.83 0.99 20.18
N LYS A 115 25.38 0.05 21.02
CA LYS A 115 25.97 -1.29 21.11
C LYS A 115 25.88 -2.05 19.78
N LEU A 116 24.74 -1.97 19.09
CA LEU A 116 24.55 -2.64 17.81
C LEU A 116 25.42 -2.04 16.72
N ARG A 117 25.52 -0.70 16.65
CA ARG A 117 26.42 0.00 15.73
C ARG A 117 27.85 -0.50 15.89
N ASP A 118 28.37 -0.47 17.12
CA ASP A 118 29.75 -0.88 17.41
C ASP A 118 30.00 -2.35 17.02
N GLN A 119 28.99 -3.23 17.18
CA GLN A 119 29.07 -4.64 16.75
C GLN A 119 29.08 -4.82 15.23
N LEU A 120 28.27 -4.03 14.51
CA LEU A 120 28.20 -4.09 13.05
C LEU A 120 29.45 -3.49 12.39
N GLU A 121 29.99 -2.42 12.97
CA GLU A 121 31.21 -1.76 12.49
C GLU A 121 32.41 -2.71 12.53
N LEU A 122 32.55 -3.52 13.59
CA LEU A 122 33.56 -4.58 13.68
C LEU A 122 33.43 -5.63 12.56
N GLY A 123 32.22 -5.83 12.04
CA GLY A 123 31.92 -6.71 10.91
C GLY A 123 31.99 -6.02 9.55
N GLY A 124 32.36 -4.74 9.48
CA GLY A 124 32.37 -3.94 8.25
C GLY A 124 30.97 -3.64 7.69
N THR A 125 29.94 -3.70 8.52
CA THR A 125 28.55 -3.38 8.15
C THR A 125 28.15 -2.05 8.80
N SER A 126 27.59 -1.11 8.04
CA SER A 126 27.07 0.14 8.61
C SER A 126 25.68 -0.06 9.23
N LEU A 127 25.26 0.86 10.09
CA LEU A 127 23.90 0.86 10.64
C LEU A 127 23.14 2.09 10.12
N ALA A 128 22.01 1.89 9.47
CA ALA A 128 21.11 2.95 9.06
C ALA A 128 19.88 2.98 9.98
N ILE A 129 19.46 4.16 10.41
CA ILE A 129 18.20 4.37 11.11
C ILE A 129 17.24 5.09 10.17
N VAL A 130 16.03 4.55 10.03
CA VAL A 130 15.05 4.98 9.04
C VAL A 130 13.73 5.32 9.72
N GLY A 131 13.18 6.49 9.39
CA GLY A 131 11.88 6.98 9.87
C GLY A 131 11.05 7.56 8.73
N LEU A 132 9.80 7.94 9.02
CA LEU A 132 8.97 8.70 8.07
C LEU A 132 9.09 10.22 8.30
N ASP A 133 9.60 10.63 9.46
CA ASP A 133 9.88 12.01 9.83
C ASP A 133 11.31 12.13 10.38
N ASN A 134 11.93 13.30 10.25
CA ASN A 134 13.19 13.64 10.91
C ASN A 134 13.05 13.63 12.43
N ALA A 135 11.87 13.98 12.94
CA ALA A 135 11.57 13.92 14.38
C ALA A 135 11.77 12.52 14.96
N ASP A 136 11.51 11.45 14.18
CA ASP A 136 11.73 10.06 14.62
C ASP A 136 13.22 9.75 14.82
N LEU A 137 14.12 10.53 14.20
CA LEU A 137 15.56 10.31 14.17
C LEU A 137 16.34 11.20 15.15
N GLU A 138 15.72 12.23 15.73
CA GLU A 138 16.37 13.21 16.60
C GLU A 138 17.11 12.57 17.78
N LEU A 139 16.51 11.52 18.37
CA LEU A 139 17.09 10.76 19.48
C LEU A 139 18.47 10.14 19.14
N PHE A 140 18.73 9.90 17.85
CA PHE A 140 19.93 9.22 17.37
C PHE A 140 20.89 10.13 16.61
N ALA A 141 20.52 11.40 16.40
CA ALA A 141 21.33 12.34 15.64
C ALA A 141 22.74 12.52 16.21
N GLU A 142 22.89 12.43 17.54
CA GLU A 142 24.20 12.51 18.21
C GLU A 142 25.15 11.33 17.90
N PHE A 143 24.63 10.21 17.37
CA PHE A 143 25.43 9.03 17.02
C PHE A 143 26.00 9.08 15.61
N SER A 144 25.64 10.10 14.83
CA SER A 144 26.11 10.29 13.46
C SER A 144 26.83 11.61 13.31
N SER A 145 27.90 11.62 12.52
CA SER A 145 28.48 12.85 11.96
C SER A 145 27.80 13.28 10.66
N GLU A 146 26.92 12.45 10.10
CA GLU A 146 26.21 12.72 8.85
C GLU A 146 24.86 13.39 9.10
N GLN A 147 24.43 14.20 8.13
CA GLN A 147 23.10 14.79 8.17
C GLN A 147 22.06 13.75 7.77
N VAL A 148 20.86 13.88 8.34
CA VAL A 148 19.70 13.10 7.91
C VAL A 148 19.44 13.36 6.43
N GLN A 149 19.41 12.30 5.63
CA GLN A 149 19.04 12.36 4.22
C GLN A 149 17.55 12.07 4.09
N GLN A 150 16.88 12.76 3.16
CA GLN A 150 15.46 12.56 2.91
C GLN A 150 15.24 12.27 1.43
N THR A 151 14.39 11.29 1.17
CA THR A 151 13.87 11.03 -0.17
C THR A 151 13.03 12.20 -0.66
N ALA A 152 12.92 12.38 -1.97
CA ALA A 152 11.96 13.33 -2.52
C ALA A 152 10.52 13.01 -2.02
N PRO A 153 9.74 14.02 -1.60
CA PRO A 153 8.38 13.79 -1.15
C PRO A 153 7.56 13.21 -2.30
N THR A 154 6.81 12.16 -2.01
CA THR A 154 5.78 11.66 -2.91
C THR A 154 4.41 11.91 -2.32
N SER A 155 3.47 12.31 -3.16
CA SER A 155 2.06 12.32 -2.81
C SER A 155 1.30 11.41 -3.77
N ASN A 156 0.21 10.83 -3.29
CA ASN A 156 -0.77 10.25 -4.19
C ASN A 156 -1.79 11.35 -4.51
N PRO A 157 -1.76 11.95 -5.72
CA PRO A 157 -2.69 13.02 -6.07
C PRO A 157 -4.13 12.53 -6.16
N ARG A 158 -4.36 11.21 -6.17
CA ARG A 158 -5.68 10.63 -6.06
C ARG A 158 -6.02 10.53 -4.58
N GLU A 159 -6.67 11.57 -4.06
CA GLU A 159 -7.41 11.47 -2.81
C GLU A 159 -8.37 10.28 -2.94
N TYR A 160 -8.03 9.14 -2.34
CA TYR A 160 -9.00 8.09 -2.12
C TYR A 160 -10.07 8.73 -1.26
N ARG A 161 -11.25 8.97 -1.83
CA ARG A 161 -12.43 9.42 -1.10
C ARG A 161 -12.51 8.53 0.14
N HIS A 162 -12.28 9.10 1.32
CA HIS A 162 -12.10 8.34 2.54
C HIS A 162 -13.36 7.50 2.77
N THR A 163 -13.30 6.22 2.44
CA THR A 163 -14.39 5.28 2.74
C THR A 163 -14.53 5.05 4.24
N LEU A 164 -13.53 5.50 5.00
CA LEU A 164 -13.48 5.52 6.47
C LEU A 164 -14.28 6.68 7.08
N THR A 165 -14.27 7.88 6.48
CA THR A 165 -15.03 9.05 7.01
C THR A 165 -16.34 9.31 6.28
N SER A 166 -16.53 8.72 5.10
CA SER A 166 -17.81 8.69 4.40
C SER A 166 -17.93 7.37 3.64
N ALA A 167 -18.89 6.53 4.04
CA ALA A 167 -19.20 5.34 3.27
C ALA A 167 -19.67 5.74 1.86
N PRO A 168 -19.27 5.03 0.78
CA PRO A 168 -19.99 5.11 -0.48
C PRO A 168 -21.48 4.88 -0.18
N ASP A 169 -22.41 5.51 -0.89
CA ASP A 169 -23.88 5.53 -0.63
C ASP A 169 -24.56 4.15 -0.40
N ARG A 170 -23.81 3.05 -0.52
CA ARG A 170 -24.21 1.64 -0.46
C ARG A 170 -23.60 0.86 0.72
N TYR A 171 -22.75 1.45 1.55
CA TYR A 171 -22.08 0.80 2.68
C TYR A 171 -22.55 1.41 4.02
N GLN A 172 -22.68 0.58 5.07
CA GLN A 172 -23.03 1.05 6.42
C GLN A 172 -21.78 1.58 7.13
N SER A 173 -21.88 2.71 7.83
CA SER A 173 -20.75 3.40 8.47
C SER A 173 -20.21 2.67 9.72
N GLY A 174 -18.89 2.59 9.86
CA GLY A 174 -18.17 2.22 11.09
C GLY A 174 -17.37 3.41 11.65
N GLU A 175 -17.01 3.38 12.94
CA GLU A 175 -16.56 4.56 13.72
C GLU A 175 -15.06 4.95 13.58
N GLU A 176 -14.24 4.28 12.76
CA GLU A 176 -12.78 4.53 12.76
C GLU A 176 -12.31 5.52 11.68
N SER A 177 -11.55 6.54 12.10
CA SER A 177 -10.86 7.48 11.20
C SER A 177 -9.34 7.27 11.25
N PHE A 178 -8.74 6.98 10.10
CA PHE A 178 -7.28 6.88 9.93
C PHE A 178 -6.75 8.12 9.22
N PHE A 179 -5.74 8.78 9.80
CA PHE A 179 -5.03 9.91 9.18
C PHE A 179 -3.80 9.39 8.44
N LEU A 180 -3.82 9.43 7.11
CA LEU A 180 -2.64 9.17 6.29
C LEU A 180 -2.04 10.53 5.87
N PRO A 181 -0.73 10.75 6.04
CA PRO A 181 -0.10 11.99 5.60
C PRO A 181 -0.25 12.16 4.08
N ARG A 182 -0.51 13.41 3.64
CA ARG A 182 -0.71 13.76 2.22
C ARG A 182 0.55 13.58 1.38
N GLU A 183 1.71 13.75 2.02
CA GLU A 183 3.03 13.55 1.45
C GLU A 183 3.80 12.56 2.32
N ILE A 184 4.53 11.65 1.68
CA ILE A 184 5.33 10.64 2.34
C ILE A 184 6.78 10.86 1.93
N THR A 185 7.62 10.95 2.94
CA THR A 185 9.08 10.96 2.85
C THR A 185 9.64 9.82 3.70
N ILE A 186 10.78 9.28 3.30
CA ILE A 186 11.59 8.41 4.15
C ILE A 186 12.84 9.19 4.53
N SER A 187 13.09 9.30 5.83
CA SER A 187 14.28 9.91 6.38
C SER A 187 15.28 8.82 6.77
N VAL A 188 16.54 8.99 6.39
CA VAL A 188 17.63 8.03 6.60
C VAL A 188 18.78 8.72 7.33
N LEU A 189 19.19 8.14 8.46
CA LEU A 189 20.38 8.55 9.21
C LEU A 189 21.40 7.40 9.19
N LEU A 190 22.54 7.62 8.54
CA LEU A 190 23.64 6.65 8.54
C LEU A 190 24.48 6.80 9.80
N LEU A 191 24.71 5.69 10.51
CA LEU A 191 25.64 5.58 11.62
C LEU A 191 26.86 4.81 11.12
N ARG A 192 27.97 5.53 10.97
CA ARG A 192 29.29 4.99 10.59
C ARG A 192 30.24 5.09 11.77
#